data_AF-A0AAW2TSF5-F1
#
_entry.id   AF-A0AAW2TSF5-F1
#
_cell.length_a   1.000
_cell.length_b   1.000
_cell.length_c   1.000
_cell.angle_alpha   90.00
_cell.angle_beta   90.00
_cell.angle_gamma   90.00
#
_symmetry.space_group_name_H-M   'P 1'
#
loop_
_entity.id
_entity.type
_entity.pdbx_description
1 polymer ?
#
loop_
_entity_poly.entity_id
_entity_poly.type
_entity_poly.pdbx_seq_one_letter_code
_entity_poly.pdbx_strand_id
1 'polypeptide(L)'
;MFGFSVRTWPNGFGSPKATGSPTVAGSPAPVESPKSTNSPRTDIGEIDTRAPFESVKAAVSLFGEVGSPRARPVTKKTKAEEVYILHTFLVIFVVVSDDSQNCRKCKGSGLPDLQRANRTLQELTNKLEALSESKQAAIKATESAKTRAKELEEQQSLKAQLGTEAWKLDVDTERERYKTSSGELSACKQELTNLRQDFDAALEAKLTAFHEAEDARQAAKTNQERQSQLAKEVAMLRNTLDEVKHASHQAQEEHLKLIAEKEVHLLVHKSAKEVAEKDIKRLKEQYGPEENLEVKLEEATEAIKVVQEQLHNVRTSDFNSLQAVISELECAKKELQEVVAEETSLRSSVDSLKQQLEEAKKKHYEFETKALEAESALEKMQADLKNCKSELVTAMSRNKGYRGIELFKKEAEALTAAAKEADEKLQIALKEVEAAKVAEKLADDQIHNSPRTDAADLKGQGSARRIRLSAEELEAMKQKIEACKNQADEKVAALMAHVQTINSSEDQVLQKVEGILKESDDIQSEIEDALKRAEMAEAAKKVVEANSRNGVRKQRMKSENHLMFLKKNLSVHTKKQRILLLYRWLSH
;
A
#
# COMPACT_ATOMS: atom_id res chain seq x y z
N MET A 1 -28.92 23.63 6.16
CA MET A 1 -30.15 23.76 5.34
C MET A 1 -31.12 22.67 5.76
N PHE A 2 -32.42 22.96 5.69
CA PHE A 2 -33.52 22.07 6.11
C PHE A 2 -33.75 20.93 5.07
N GLY A 3 -34.34 19.78 5.42
CA GLY A 3 -34.85 19.36 6.73
C GLY A 3 -35.34 17.90 6.75
N PHE A 4 -35.64 17.40 7.95
CA PHE A 4 -36.26 16.08 8.17
C PHE A 4 -37.72 16.06 7.70
N SER A 5 -38.21 14.91 7.22
CA SER A 5 -39.65 14.66 7.02
C SER A 5 -40.08 13.40 7.77
N VAL A 6 -40.68 13.59 8.93
CA VAL A 6 -41.43 12.56 9.67
C VAL A 6 -42.87 12.61 9.19
N ARG A 7 -43.43 11.48 8.75
CA ARG A 7 -44.88 11.34 8.53
C ARG A 7 -45.49 10.53 9.67
N THR A 8 -46.62 11.02 10.17
CA THR A 8 -47.45 10.35 11.17
C THR A 8 -48.92 10.37 10.71
N TRP A 9 -49.76 9.57 11.38
CA TRP A 9 -51.23 9.45 11.29
C TRP A 9 -51.81 8.49 10.22
N PRO A 10 -52.96 7.86 10.47
CA PRO A 10 -53.50 7.43 11.79
C PRO A 10 -54.01 5.97 11.81
N ASN A 11 -53.83 5.27 12.94
CA ASN A 11 -54.46 3.96 13.17
C ASN A 11 -55.91 4.12 13.66
N GLY A 12 -56.85 3.44 12.99
CA GLY A 12 -58.21 3.27 13.48
C GLY A 12 -58.32 2.12 14.48
N PHE A 13 -58.80 2.39 15.70
CA PHE A 13 -59.13 1.35 16.68
C PHE A 13 -60.53 0.77 16.42
N GLY A 14 -60.58 -0.48 15.95
CA GLY A 14 -61.77 -1.34 16.08
C GLY A 14 -61.60 -2.22 17.31
N SER A 15 -62.49 -2.10 18.31
CA SER A 15 -62.38 -2.89 19.55
C SER A 15 -62.82 -4.35 19.35
N PRO A 16 -62.11 -5.34 19.92
CA PRO A 16 -62.53 -6.73 19.90
C PRO A 16 -63.60 -7.00 20.98
N LYS A 17 -64.38 -8.06 20.82
CA LYS A 17 -65.20 -8.61 21.92
C LYS A 17 -65.09 -10.13 21.97
N ALA A 18 -64.88 -10.64 23.19
CA ALA A 18 -64.37 -11.98 23.45
C ALA A 18 -65.45 -13.09 23.39
N THR A 19 -64.96 -14.33 23.31
CA THR A 19 -65.74 -15.57 23.43
C THR A 19 -65.56 -16.19 24.81
N GLY A 20 -66.66 -16.44 25.52
CA GLY A 20 -66.76 -17.22 26.77
C GLY A 20 -68.15 -17.86 26.87
N SER A 21 -68.26 -19.00 27.56
CA SER A 21 -69.44 -19.89 27.63
C SER A 21 -69.51 -20.54 29.04
N PRO A 22 -70.46 -21.42 29.44
CA PRO A 22 -71.81 -21.76 28.93
C PRO A 22 -72.94 -21.85 30.02
N THR A 23 -74.16 -22.25 29.58
CA THR A 23 -75.27 -22.89 30.37
C THR A 23 -75.98 -21.96 31.41
N VAL A 24 -77.18 -22.16 32.02
CA VAL A 24 -78.15 -23.28 32.24
C VAL A 24 -79.62 -22.75 32.31
N ALA A 25 -80.60 -23.50 31.77
CA ALA A 25 -82.07 -23.55 32.03
C ALA A 25 -83.01 -22.33 31.89
N GLY A 26 -84.24 -22.61 31.41
CA GLY A 26 -85.41 -21.71 31.51
C GLY A 26 -86.59 -22.03 30.57
N SER A 27 -87.45 -22.99 30.92
CA SER A 27 -88.83 -23.12 30.37
C SER A 27 -89.82 -22.36 31.27
N PRO A 28 -91.14 -22.30 30.97
CA PRO A 28 -91.83 -22.00 29.70
C PRO A 28 -92.72 -20.72 29.83
N ALA A 29 -93.34 -20.27 28.74
CA ALA A 29 -94.36 -19.21 28.76
C ALA A 29 -95.78 -19.77 29.06
N PRO A 30 -96.72 -18.96 29.60
CA PRO A 30 -97.90 -19.48 30.30
C PRO A 30 -99.16 -19.67 29.44
N VAL A 31 -100.11 -20.40 30.04
CA VAL A 31 -101.50 -20.56 29.58
C VAL A 31 -102.29 -19.27 29.81
N GLU A 32 -103.07 -18.85 28.82
CA GLU A 32 -104.38 -18.24 29.11
C GLU A 32 -105.40 -18.51 27.99
N SER A 33 -106.61 -18.87 28.41
CA SER A 33 -107.83 -18.98 27.61
C SER A 33 -108.94 -18.39 28.47
N PRO A 34 -110.01 -17.80 27.92
CA PRO A 34 -111.25 -18.58 27.88
C PRO A 34 -112.35 -18.18 26.87
N LYS A 35 -113.29 -19.12 26.64
CA LYS A 35 -114.75 -18.92 26.45
C LYS A 35 -115.26 -18.16 25.19
N SER A 36 -116.43 -18.49 24.61
CA SER A 36 -117.43 -19.55 24.90
C SER A 36 -118.39 -19.76 23.72
N THR A 37 -119.29 -20.76 23.84
CA THR A 37 -120.65 -20.83 23.23
C THR A 37 -120.75 -20.83 21.67
N ASN A 38 -121.43 -21.75 20.98
CA ASN A 38 -122.42 -22.77 21.35
C ASN A 38 -122.36 -23.99 20.39
N SER A 39 -122.93 -25.13 20.81
CA SER A 39 -123.28 -26.25 19.90
C SER A 39 -124.55 -25.88 19.09
N PRO A 40 -124.74 -26.46 17.89
CA PRO A 40 -125.64 -27.61 17.86
C PRO A 40 -125.26 -28.75 16.88
N ARG A 41 -125.65 -29.97 17.28
CA ARG A 41 -126.10 -31.12 16.45
C ARG A 41 -125.13 -31.76 15.44
N THR A 42 -124.83 -33.03 15.75
CA THR A 42 -124.90 -34.19 14.85
C THR A 42 -125.09 -33.90 13.36
N ASP A 43 -124.04 -34.16 12.58
CA ASP A 43 -124.20 -34.79 11.26
C ASP A 43 -123.47 -36.13 11.27
N ILE A 44 -124.12 -37.14 10.71
CA ILE A 44 -123.66 -38.53 10.74
C ILE A 44 -122.73 -38.74 9.54
N GLY A 45 -121.44 -38.95 9.80
CA GLY A 45 -120.51 -39.39 8.77
C GLY A 45 -120.85 -40.82 8.36
N GLU A 46 -121.53 -40.99 7.23
CA GLU A 46 -121.81 -42.30 6.64
C GLU A 46 -120.49 -43.01 6.28
N ILE A 47 -120.17 -44.07 7.03
CA ILE A 47 -119.17 -45.05 6.62
C ILE A 47 -119.89 -46.07 5.75
N ASP A 48 -119.55 -46.13 4.46
CA ASP A 48 -120.08 -47.15 3.56
C ASP A 48 -119.56 -48.54 3.97
N THR A 49 -120.42 -49.34 4.59
CA THR A 49 -120.15 -50.72 4.98
C THR A 49 -120.71 -51.75 3.99
N ARG A 50 -120.90 -51.38 2.71
CA ARG A 50 -121.23 -52.37 1.67
C ARG A 50 -119.98 -53.15 1.27
N ALA A 51 -119.88 -54.37 1.77
CA ALA A 51 -118.81 -55.30 1.41
C ALA A 51 -118.87 -55.70 -0.07
N PRO A 52 -117.78 -55.53 -0.83
CA PRO A 52 -117.49 -56.33 -2.01
C PRO A 52 -116.50 -57.45 -1.63
N PHE A 53 -116.33 -58.43 -2.53
CA PHE A 53 -115.36 -59.55 -2.43
C PHE A 53 -115.63 -60.60 -1.33
N GLU A 54 -116.49 -61.53 -1.75
CA GLU A 54 -116.72 -62.92 -1.37
C GLU A 54 -115.59 -63.72 -0.69
N SER A 55 -116.03 -64.77 0.02
CA SER A 55 -115.20 -65.70 0.80
C SER A 55 -114.10 -66.46 0.04
N VAL A 56 -113.16 -67.00 0.81
CA VAL A 56 -112.03 -67.89 0.45
C VAL A 56 -112.44 -69.18 -0.32
N LYS A 57 -113.73 -69.39 -0.60
CA LYS A 57 -114.24 -70.53 -1.37
C LYS A 57 -114.13 -70.36 -2.90
N ALA A 58 -114.05 -69.14 -3.42
CA ALA A 58 -114.01 -68.88 -4.87
C ALA A 58 -112.61 -69.11 -5.50
N ALA A 59 -111.53 -68.79 -4.78
CA ALA A 59 -110.15 -68.92 -5.28
C ALA A 59 -109.68 -70.39 -5.47
N VAL A 60 -110.42 -71.36 -4.92
CA VAL A 60 -110.17 -72.80 -5.09
C VAL A 60 -110.79 -73.35 -6.39
N SER A 61 -111.58 -72.54 -7.12
CA SER A 61 -112.32 -72.96 -8.32
C SER A 61 -111.61 -72.69 -9.66
N LEU A 62 -110.35 -72.24 -9.66
CA LEU A 62 -109.59 -71.90 -10.87
C LEU A 62 -108.57 -72.96 -11.32
N PHE A 63 -108.45 -74.08 -10.59
CA PHE A 63 -107.61 -75.24 -10.95
C PHE A 63 -108.41 -76.55 -10.95
N GLY A 64 -109.67 -76.49 -11.42
CA GLY A 64 -110.48 -77.65 -11.74
C GLY A 64 -110.37 -78.05 -13.21
N GLU A 65 -109.86 -79.26 -13.43
CA GLU A 65 -110.10 -80.15 -14.59
C GLU A 65 -109.59 -79.86 -16.03
N VAL A 66 -108.81 -80.84 -16.52
CA VAL A 66 -108.69 -81.36 -17.91
C VAL A 66 -108.04 -80.45 -18.99
N GLY A 67 -107.06 -80.91 -19.77
CA GLY A 67 -106.45 -82.25 -19.79
C GLY A 67 -105.36 -82.46 -20.86
N SER A 68 -105.01 -83.73 -21.07
CA SER A 68 -103.90 -84.19 -21.92
C SER A 68 -104.25 -84.24 -23.42
N PRO A 69 -103.42 -83.65 -24.32
CA PRO A 69 -103.47 -83.94 -25.75
C PRO A 69 -102.77 -85.28 -26.06
N ARG A 70 -103.56 -86.34 -26.24
CA ARG A 70 -103.07 -87.65 -26.69
C ARG A 70 -102.60 -87.58 -28.15
N ALA A 71 -101.40 -88.10 -28.42
CA ALA A 71 -100.72 -88.03 -29.71
C ALA A 71 -101.53 -88.59 -30.90
N ARG A 72 -101.28 -88.02 -32.10
CA ARG A 72 -101.54 -88.64 -33.42
C ARG A 72 -100.37 -88.38 -34.39
N PRO A 73 -100.15 -89.24 -35.40
CA PRO A 73 -98.80 -89.48 -35.92
C PRO A 73 -98.42 -88.72 -37.20
N VAL A 74 -97.13 -88.35 -37.24
CA VAL A 74 -96.18 -88.25 -38.36
C VAL A 74 -96.73 -88.19 -39.80
N THR A 75 -96.43 -87.09 -40.51
CA THR A 75 -96.18 -87.09 -41.96
C THR A 75 -94.91 -86.28 -42.30
N LYS A 76 -94.43 -86.41 -43.54
CA LYS A 76 -93.02 -86.22 -43.97
C LYS A 76 -92.76 -84.85 -44.65
N LYS A 77 -91.46 -84.57 -44.89
CA LYS A 77 -90.85 -83.51 -45.75
C LYS A 77 -90.55 -82.19 -44.97
N THR A 78 -89.69 -81.24 -45.40
CA THR A 78 -88.74 -81.10 -46.54
C THR A 78 -87.55 -80.19 -46.15
N LYS A 79 -86.40 -80.23 -46.86
CA LYS A 79 -85.20 -79.43 -46.53
C LYS A 79 -85.37 -77.89 -46.51
N ALA A 80 -86.39 -77.34 -47.18
CA ALA A 80 -86.70 -75.90 -47.10
C ALA A 80 -87.40 -75.54 -45.78
N GLU A 81 -88.20 -76.46 -45.23
CA GLU A 81 -88.80 -76.30 -43.91
C GLU A 81 -87.74 -76.44 -42.82
N GLU A 82 -86.70 -77.28 -42.97
CA GLU A 82 -85.59 -77.34 -42.01
C GLU A 82 -84.92 -75.98 -41.79
N VAL A 83 -84.69 -75.18 -42.84
CA VAL A 83 -84.08 -73.84 -42.69
C VAL A 83 -85.05 -72.86 -42.00
N TYR A 84 -86.34 -72.89 -42.35
CA TYR A 84 -87.34 -72.01 -41.73
C TYR A 84 -87.62 -72.40 -40.27
N ILE A 85 -87.67 -73.70 -39.97
CA ILE A 85 -87.78 -74.26 -38.61
C ILE A 85 -86.53 -73.91 -37.81
N LEU A 86 -85.32 -74.04 -38.36
CA LEU A 86 -84.08 -73.71 -37.65
C LEU A 86 -83.96 -72.20 -37.37
N HIS A 87 -84.34 -71.34 -38.31
CA HIS A 87 -84.43 -69.89 -38.08
C HIS A 87 -85.49 -69.56 -37.01
N THR A 88 -86.66 -70.20 -37.07
CA THR A 88 -87.72 -70.02 -36.06
C THR A 88 -87.26 -70.53 -34.69
N PHE A 89 -86.55 -71.65 -34.62
CA PHE A 89 -85.93 -72.16 -33.39
C PHE A 89 -84.87 -71.23 -32.85
N LEU A 90 -84.06 -70.60 -33.71
CA LEU A 90 -83.04 -69.64 -33.31
C LEU A 90 -83.68 -68.36 -32.74
N VAL A 91 -84.71 -67.82 -33.40
CA VAL A 91 -85.48 -66.66 -32.92
C VAL A 91 -86.16 -66.99 -31.59
N ILE A 92 -86.82 -68.14 -31.46
CA ILE A 92 -87.41 -68.60 -30.20
C ILE A 92 -86.34 -68.78 -29.12
N PHE A 93 -85.18 -69.36 -29.45
CA PHE A 93 -84.08 -69.54 -28.49
C PHE A 93 -83.51 -68.20 -28.01
N VAL A 94 -83.35 -67.20 -28.90
CA VAL A 94 -82.91 -65.85 -28.52
C VAL A 94 -83.95 -65.17 -27.63
N VAL A 95 -85.24 -65.19 -28.01
CA VAL A 95 -86.33 -64.60 -27.21
C VAL A 95 -86.45 -65.27 -25.83
N VAL A 96 -86.43 -66.61 -25.77
CA VAL A 96 -86.48 -67.36 -24.50
C VAL A 96 -85.21 -67.14 -23.68
N SER A 97 -84.05 -66.98 -24.32
CA SER A 97 -82.80 -66.62 -23.62
C SER A 97 -82.91 -65.23 -23.01
N ASP A 98 -83.33 -64.23 -23.77
CA ASP A 98 -83.51 -62.84 -23.31
C ASP A 98 -84.59 -62.73 -22.23
N ASP A 99 -85.72 -63.42 -22.36
CA ASP A 99 -86.75 -63.51 -21.32
C ASP A 99 -86.23 -64.21 -20.06
N SER A 100 -85.45 -65.29 -20.20
CA SER A 100 -84.82 -65.95 -19.05
C SER A 100 -83.80 -65.04 -18.36
N GLN A 101 -83.08 -64.22 -19.13
CA GLN A 101 -82.06 -63.31 -18.63
C GLN A 101 -82.69 -62.06 -18.01
N ASN A 102 -83.80 -61.55 -18.56
CA ASN A 102 -84.61 -60.51 -17.95
C ASN A 102 -85.32 -61.01 -16.68
N CYS A 103 -85.86 -62.23 -16.67
CA CYS A 103 -86.40 -62.86 -15.47
C CYS A 103 -85.34 -63.04 -14.38
N ARG A 104 -84.10 -63.42 -14.74
CA ARG A 104 -82.95 -63.43 -13.82
C ARG A 104 -82.59 -62.04 -13.30
N LYS A 105 -82.58 -61.00 -14.15
CA LYS A 105 -82.37 -59.60 -13.74
C LYS A 105 -83.46 -59.14 -12.76
N CYS A 106 -84.74 -59.36 -13.07
CA CYS A 106 -85.88 -59.02 -12.21
C CYS A 106 -85.86 -59.74 -10.86
N LYS A 107 -85.45 -61.03 -10.83
CA LYS A 107 -85.21 -61.75 -9.57
C LYS A 107 -84.03 -61.15 -8.79
N GLY A 108 -82.95 -60.79 -9.49
CA GLY A 108 -81.78 -60.12 -8.92
C GLY A 108 -82.08 -58.74 -8.34
N SER A 109 -83.00 -57.97 -8.94
CA SER A 109 -83.44 -56.67 -8.42
C SER A 109 -84.48 -56.78 -7.30
N GLY A 110 -85.38 -57.77 -7.36
CA GLY A 110 -86.41 -57.99 -6.34
C GLY A 110 -85.90 -58.63 -5.04
N LEU A 111 -84.81 -59.40 -5.08
CA LEU A 111 -84.18 -59.97 -3.87
C LEU A 111 -83.74 -58.91 -2.84
N PRO A 112 -83.05 -57.81 -3.22
CA PRO A 112 -82.79 -56.66 -2.37
C PRO A 112 -84.05 -56.04 -1.74
N ASP A 113 -85.15 -55.93 -2.47
CA ASP A 113 -86.41 -55.39 -1.94
C ASP A 113 -87.07 -56.33 -0.93
N LEU A 114 -87.07 -57.64 -1.19
CA LEU A 114 -87.54 -58.64 -0.22
C LEU A 114 -86.68 -58.64 1.05
N GLN A 115 -85.36 -58.48 0.91
CA GLN A 115 -84.47 -58.33 2.08
C GLN A 115 -84.70 -57.02 2.82
N ARG A 116 -84.97 -55.90 2.13
CA ARG A 116 -85.38 -54.64 2.76
C ARG A 116 -86.68 -54.81 3.55
N ALA A 117 -87.70 -55.41 2.93
CA ALA A 117 -89.00 -55.68 3.55
C ALA A 117 -88.86 -56.56 4.80
N ASN A 118 -88.07 -57.64 4.75
CA ASN A 118 -87.82 -58.51 5.91
C ASN A 118 -87.07 -57.78 7.04
N ARG A 119 -86.08 -56.92 6.72
CA ARG A 119 -85.43 -56.08 7.75
C ARG A 119 -86.45 -55.13 8.41
N THR A 120 -87.29 -54.45 7.62
CA THR A 120 -88.32 -53.57 8.17
C THR A 120 -89.39 -54.31 8.99
N LEU A 121 -89.78 -55.52 8.58
CA LEU A 121 -90.70 -56.35 9.37
C LEU A 121 -90.06 -56.75 10.71
N GLN A 122 -88.80 -57.18 10.71
CA GLN A 122 -88.11 -57.56 11.95
C GLN A 122 -87.89 -56.35 12.87
N GLU A 123 -87.57 -55.16 12.32
CA GLU A 123 -87.56 -53.93 13.09
C GLU A 123 -88.92 -53.58 13.70
N LEU A 124 -90.02 -53.75 12.96
CA LEU A 124 -91.37 -53.50 13.45
C LEU A 124 -91.79 -54.52 14.51
N THR A 125 -91.44 -55.80 14.35
CA THR A 125 -91.64 -56.84 15.37
C THR A 125 -90.88 -56.50 16.65
N ASN A 126 -89.59 -56.14 16.56
CA ASN A 126 -88.79 -55.76 17.72
C ASN A 126 -89.36 -54.48 18.41
N LYS A 127 -89.83 -53.49 17.63
CA LYS A 127 -90.50 -52.28 18.16
C LYS A 127 -91.82 -52.63 18.84
N LEU A 128 -92.60 -53.57 18.30
CA LEU A 128 -93.86 -54.03 18.88
C LEU A 128 -93.64 -54.83 20.18
N GLU A 129 -92.62 -55.69 20.21
CA GLU A 129 -92.21 -56.44 21.39
C GLU A 129 -91.79 -55.48 22.51
N ALA A 130 -90.87 -54.54 22.24
CA ALA A 130 -90.46 -53.51 23.19
C ALA A 130 -91.62 -52.62 23.67
N LEU A 131 -92.58 -52.27 22.79
CA LEU A 131 -93.80 -51.55 23.19
C LEU A 131 -94.73 -52.41 24.07
N SER A 132 -94.80 -53.72 23.83
CA SER A 132 -95.60 -54.64 24.65
C SER A 132 -94.99 -54.86 26.04
N GLU A 133 -93.67 -54.98 26.12
CA GLU A 133 -92.92 -55.02 27.38
C GLU A 133 -93.06 -53.70 28.15
N SER A 134 -92.89 -52.56 27.47
CA SER A 134 -93.09 -51.23 28.04
C SER A 134 -94.52 -51.04 28.57
N LYS A 135 -95.54 -51.48 27.83
CA LYS A 135 -96.93 -51.49 28.28
C LYS A 135 -97.12 -52.38 29.51
N GLN A 136 -96.55 -53.58 29.54
CA GLN A 136 -96.67 -54.48 30.69
C GLN A 136 -95.94 -53.95 31.93
N ALA A 137 -94.78 -53.30 31.74
CA ALA A 137 -94.07 -52.58 32.79
C ALA A 137 -94.89 -51.38 33.31
N ALA A 138 -95.54 -50.61 32.43
CA ALA A 138 -96.44 -49.54 32.80
C ALA A 138 -97.67 -50.05 33.58
N ILE A 139 -98.27 -51.17 33.18
CA ILE A 139 -99.37 -51.81 33.93
C ILE A 139 -98.89 -52.18 35.34
N LYS A 140 -97.77 -52.92 35.47
CA LYS A 140 -97.17 -53.26 36.78
C LYS A 140 -96.83 -52.03 37.62
N ALA A 141 -96.38 -50.93 36.98
CA ALA A 141 -96.14 -49.65 37.65
C ALA A 141 -97.44 -49.02 38.15
N THR A 142 -98.53 -49.05 37.37
CA THR A 142 -99.85 -48.56 37.81
C THR A 142 -100.48 -49.44 38.88
N GLU A 143 -100.29 -50.77 38.83
CA GLU A 143 -100.77 -51.69 39.86
C GLU A 143 -100.02 -51.48 41.18
N SER A 144 -98.69 -51.38 41.15
CA SER A 144 -97.87 -51.08 42.34
C SER A 144 -98.05 -49.64 42.86
N ALA A 145 -98.40 -48.69 42.00
CA ALA A 145 -98.87 -47.36 42.44
C ALA A 145 -100.25 -47.45 43.11
N LYS A 146 -101.15 -48.29 42.61
CA LYS A 146 -102.49 -48.50 43.17
C LYS A 146 -102.47 -49.27 44.49
N THR A 147 -101.54 -50.22 44.69
CA THR A 147 -101.32 -50.84 46.01
C THR A 147 -100.73 -49.83 46.98
N ARG A 148 -99.70 -49.06 46.60
CA ARG A 148 -99.17 -47.97 47.44
C ARG A 148 -100.22 -46.91 47.78
N ALA A 149 -101.11 -46.56 46.85
CA ALA A 149 -102.19 -45.62 47.13
C ALA A 149 -103.15 -46.15 48.20
N LYS A 150 -103.51 -47.44 48.14
CA LYS A 150 -104.30 -48.10 49.19
C LYS A 150 -103.54 -48.20 50.51
N GLU A 151 -102.26 -48.58 50.50
CA GLU A 151 -101.42 -48.61 51.70
C GLU A 151 -101.34 -47.21 52.35
N LEU A 152 -101.24 -46.14 51.55
CA LEU A 152 -101.27 -44.76 52.03
C LEU A 152 -102.65 -44.32 52.53
N GLU A 153 -103.74 -44.79 51.93
CA GLU A 153 -105.12 -44.53 52.37
C GLU A 153 -105.45 -45.27 53.67
N GLU A 154 -104.97 -46.52 53.82
CA GLU A 154 -105.00 -47.29 55.06
C GLU A 154 -104.11 -46.66 56.14
N GLN A 155 -102.91 -46.20 55.80
CA GLN A 155 -102.04 -45.43 56.70
C GLN A 155 -102.67 -44.09 57.10
N GLN A 156 -103.33 -43.37 56.19
CA GLN A 156 -104.10 -42.16 56.53
C GLN A 156 -105.27 -42.48 57.45
N SER A 157 -105.96 -43.60 57.23
CA SER A 157 -107.07 -44.06 58.08
C SER A 157 -106.61 -44.45 59.48
N LEU A 158 -105.44 -45.11 59.59
CA LEU A 158 -104.77 -45.40 60.86
C LEU A 158 -104.23 -44.13 61.53
N LYS A 159 -103.70 -43.18 60.73
CA LYS A 159 -103.19 -41.89 61.23
C LYS A 159 -104.31 -40.96 61.68
N ALA A 160 -105.51 -41.04 61.09
CA ALA A 160 -106.71 -40.35 61.59
C ALA A 160 -107.15 -40.85 62.97
N GLN A 161 -106.70 -42.05 63.40
CA GLN A 161 -106.93 -42.59 64.74
C GLN A 161 -105.81 -42.25 65.74
N LEU A 162 -104.68 -41.69 65.27
CA LEU A 162 -103.51 -41.32 66.08
C LEU A 162 -103.34 -39.80 66.10
N GLY A 163 -103.66 -39.19 67.24
CA GLY A 163 -103.96 -37.76 67.37
C GLY A 163 -102.89 -36.74 66.95
N THR A 164 -103.29 -35.48 67.05
CA THR A 164 -102.73 -34.22 66.50
C THR A 164 -101.20 -34.05 66.45
N GLU A 165 -100.44 -34.71 67.31
CA GLU A 165 -98.97 -34.65 67.32
C GLU A 165 -98.33 -35.39 66.14
N ALA A 166 -98.97 -36.45 65.61
CA ALA A 166 -98.42 -37.22 64.50
C ALA A 166 -98.37 -36.46 63.17
N TRP A 167 -99.18 -35.40 62.99
CA TRP A 167 -99.12 -34.53 61.80
C TRP A 167 -98.03 -33.46 61.91
N LYS A 168 -97.77 -32.93 63.11
CA LYS A 168 -96.69 -31.95 63.33
C LYS A 168 -95.33 -32.55 62.98
N LEU A 169 -95.06 -33.77 63.45
CA LEU A 169 -93.79 -34.47 63.18
C LEU A 169 -93.54 -34.68 61.67
N ASP A 170 -94.57 -35.00 60.89
CA ASP A 170 -94.45 -35.10 59.42
C ASP A 170 -94.16 -33.73 58.78
N VAL A 171 -94.85 -32.66 59.23
CA VAL A 171 -94.60 -31.31 58.73
C VAL A 171 -93.17 -30.85 59.05
N ASP A 172 -92.67 -31.14 60.25
CA ASP A 172 -91.32 -30.76 60.67
C ASP A 172 -90.25 -31.59 59.95
N THR A 173 -90.48 -32.89 59.71
CA THR A 173 -89.55 -33.73 58.93
C THR A 173 -89.51 -33.33 57.45
N GLU A 174 -90.63 -32.97 56.83
CA GLU A 174 -90.65 -32.42 55.46
C GLU A 174 -90.03 -31.02 55.38
N ARG A 175 -90.15 -30.18 56.42
CA ARG A 175 -89.42 -28.91 56.50
C ARG A 175 -87.90 -29.10 56.53
N GLU A 176 -87.39 -30.05 57.32
CA GLU A 176 -85.95 -30.33 57.36
C GLU A 176 -85.45 -31.00 56.05
N ARG A 177 -86.27 -31.83 55.39
CA ARG A 177 -85.98 -32.33 54.03
C ARG A 177 -85.89 -31.19 53.01
N TYR A 178 -86.85 -30.27 53.00
CA TYR A 178 -86.84 -29.11 52.13
C TYR A 178 -85.62 -28.21 52.39
N LYS A 179 -85.30 -27.94 53.65
CA LYS A 179 -84.15 -27.15 54.08
C LYS A 179 -82.82 -27.79 53.65
N THR A 180 -82.71 -29.11 53.75
CA THR A 180 -81.54 -29.88 53.26
C THR A 180 -81.42 -29.75 51.73
N SER A 181 -82.49 -30.03 50.99
CA SER A 181 -82.50 -29.93 49.52
C SER A 181 -82.27 -28.50 49.00
N SER A 182 -82.76 -27.48 49.71
CA SER A 182 -82.48 -26.07 49.43
C SER A 182 -81.00 -25.72 49.66
N GLY A 183 -80.40 -26.29 50.72
CA GLY A 183 -78.96 -26.21 50.97
C GLY A 183 -78.14 -26.82 49.84
N GLU A 184 -78.45 -28.06 49.44
CA GLU A 184 -77.82 -28.75 48.30
C GLU A 184 -77.97 -27.94 46.99
N LEU A 185 -79.16 -27.42 46.70
CA LEU A 185 -79.39 -26.56 45.52
C LEU A 185 -78.54 -25.28 45.57
N SER A 186 -78.33 -24.69 46.75
CA SER A 186 -77.46 -23.52 46.91
C SER A 186 -75.98 -23.87 46.70
N ALA A 187 -75.53 -25.04 47.17
CA ALA A 187 -74.18 -25.54 46.95
C ALA A 187 -73.92 -25.82 45.46
N CYS A 188 -74.81 -26.57 44.78
CA CYS A 188 -74.71 -26.83 43.35
C CYS A 188 -74.73 -25.55 42.50
N LYS A 189 -75.48 -24.50 42.93
CA LYS A 189 -75.44 -23.19 42.27
C LYS A 189 -74.08 -22.49 42.44
N GLN A 190 -73.48 -22.57 43.62
CA GLN A 190 -72.14 -22.02 43.87
C GLN A 190 -71.07 -22.78 43.07
N GLU A 191 -71.12 -24.11 43.03
CA GLU A 191 -70.25 -24.94 42.21
C GLU A 191 -70.37 -24.61 40.71
N LEU A 192 -71.59 -24.40 40.21
CA LEU A 192 -71.81 -23.96 38.83
C LEU A 192 -71.20 -22.57 38.55
N THR A 193 -71.27 -21.62 39.49
CA THR A 193 -70.60 -20.31 39.32
C THR A 193 -69.09 -20.42 39.36
N ASN A 194 -68.52 -21.28 40.22
CA ASN A 194 -67.08 -21.53 40.25
C ASN A 194 -66.61 -22.17 38.94
N LEU A 195 -67.31 -23.20 38.44
CA LEU A 195 -66.97 -23.89 37.20
C LEU A 195 -67.01 -22.97 35.97
N ARG A 196 -67.91 -21.98 35.94
CA ARG A 196 -67.91 -20.95 34.88
C ARG A 196 -66.67 -20.06 34.97
N GLN A 197 -66.31 -19.60 36.17
CA GLN A 197 -65.09 -18.80 36.37
C GLN A 197 -63.82 -19.58 36.00
N ASP A 198 -63.73 -20.85 36.38
CA ASP A 198 -62.64 -21.75 36.00
C ASP A 198 -62.57 -21.95 34.48
N PHE A 199 -63.72 -22.04 33.80
CA PHE A 199 -63.80 -22.18 32.34
C PHE A 199 -63.38 -20.90 31.61
N ASP A 200 -63.82 -19.73 32.07
CA ASP A 200 -63.40 -18.43 31.52
C ASP A 200 -61.90 -18.21 31.74
N ALA A 201 -61.36 -18.49 32.93
CA ALA A 201 -59.93 -18.44 33.21
C ALA A 201 -59.12 -19.43 32.36
N ALA A 202 -59.64 -20.63 32.11
CA ALA A 202 -59.01 -21.60 31.22
C ALA A 202 -59.04 -21.17 29.74
N LEU A 203 -60.07 -20.43 29.31
CA LEU A 203 -60.12 -19.81 27.98
C LEU A 203 -59.11 -18.67 27.84
N GLU A 204 -59.00 -17.79 28.84
CA GLU A 204 -57.99 -16.71 28.85
C GLU A 204 -56.57 -17.29 28.82
N ALA A 205 -56.27 -18.27 29.68
CA ALA A 205 -54.97 -18.95 29.70
C ALA A 205 -54.64 -19.68 28.38
N LYS A 206 -55.66 -20.20 27.68
CA LYS A 206 -55.51 -20.80 26.35
C LYS A 206 -55.21 -19.73 25.29
N LEU A 207 -55.82 -18.56 25.37
CA LEU A 207 -55.56 -17.44 24.46
C LEU A 207 -54.17 -16.85 24.67
N THR A 208 -53.70 -16.68 25.91
CA THR A 208 -52.33 -16.21 26.17
C THR A 208 -51.30 -17.23 25.69
N ALA A 209 -51.49 -18.51 25.97
CA ALA A 209 -50.61 -19.58 25.50
C ALA A 209 -50.52 -19.66 23.96
N PHE A 210 -51.57 -19.32 23.22
CA PHE A 210 -51.50 -19.22 21.76
C PHE A 210 -50.67 -18.02 21.28
N HIS A 211 -50.85 -16.83 21.86
CA HIS A 211 -50.03 -15.66 21.50
C HIS A 211 -48.55 -15.91 21.82
N GLU A 212 -48.24 -16.46 23.00
CA GLU A 212 -46.88 -16.83 23.39
C GLU A 212 -46.26 -17.87 22.43
N ALA A 213 -47.06 -18.85 21.95
CA ALA A 213 -46.61 -19.83 20.98
C ALA A 213 -46.39 -19.23 19.57
N GLU A 214 -47.19 -18.25 19.16
CA GLU A 214 -47.02 -17.52 17.90
C GLU A 214 -45.79 -16.61 17.93
N ASP A 215 -45.58 -15.88 19.03
CA ASP A 215 -44.37 -15.07 19.25
C ASP A 215 -43.11 -15.94 19.27
N ALA A 216 -43.13 -17.06 19.98
CA ALA A 216 -42.03 -18.03 19.99
C ALA A 216 -41.76 -18.62 18.59
N ARG A 217 -42.81 -18.89 17.81
CA ARG A 217 -42.70 -19.38 16.43
C ARG A 217 -42.11 -18.32 15.50
N GLN A 218 -42.51 -17.06 15.64
CA GLN A 218 -41.99 -15.96 14.82
C GLN A 218 -40.54 -15.64 15.19
N ALA A 219 -40.19 -15.66 16.48
CA ALA A 219 -38.81 -15.59 16.96
C ALA A 219 -37.95 -16.73 16.38
N ALA A 220 -38.44 -17.97 16.43
CA ALA A 220 -37.75 -19.13 15.83
C ALA A 220 -37.52 -18.96 14.32
N LYS A 221 -38.52 -18.45 13.58
CA LYS A 221 -38.40 -18.17 12.14
C LYS A 221 -37.30 -17.13 11.84
N THR A 222 -37.31 -15.98 12.53
CA THR A 222 -36.28 -14.95 12.32
C THR A 222 -34.88 -15.42 12.72
N ASN A 223 -34.77 -16.31 13.72
CA ASN A 223 -33.50 -16.94 14.09
C ASN A 223 -33.01 -17.94 13.04
N GLN A 224 -33.91 -18.72 12.43
CA GLN A 224 -33.60 -19.61 11.30
C GLN A 224 -33.11 -18.82 10.07
N GLU A 225 -33.76 -17.67 9.77
CA GLU A 225 -33.34 -16.76 8.70
C GLU A 225 -31.92 -16.22 8.97
N ARG A 226 -31.65 -15.70 10.18
CA ARG A 226 -30.30 -15.27 10.60
C ARG A 226 -29.26 -16.40 10.53
N GLN A 227 -29.61 -17.61 10.98
CA GLN A 227 -28.73 -18.79 10.88
C GLN A 227 -28.39 -19.11 9.42
N SER A 228 -29.36 -18.99 8.50
CA SER A 228 -29.13 -19.21 7.07
C SER A 228 -28.22 -18.14 6.44
N GLN A 229 -28.29 -16.89 6.92
CA GLN A 229 -27.42 -15.81 6.49
C GLN A 229 -25.98 -16.01 7.01
N LEU A 230 -25.81 -16.26 8.31
CA LEU A 230 -24.51 -16.57 8.91
C LEU A 230 -23.85 -17.80 8.26
N ALA A 231 -24.64 -18.81 7.87
CA ALA A 231 -24.12 -19.97 7.15
C ALA A 231 -23.56 -19.61 5.75
N LYS A 232 -24.18 -18.65 5.05
CA LYS A 232 -23.66 -18.12 3.77
C LYS A 232 -22.39 -17.30 3.99
N GLU A 233 -22.36 -16.44 5.00
CA GLU A 233 -21.19 -15.64 5.36
C GLU A 233 -19.98 -16.53 5.73
N VAL A 234 -20.21 -17.57 6.54
CA VAL A 234 -19.18 -18.57 6.86
C VAL A 234 -18.72 -19.36 5.62
N ALA A 235 -19.60 -19.63 4.66
CA ALA A 235 -19.21 -20.27 3.40
C ALA A 235 -18.35 -19.34 2.52
N MET A 236 -18.72 -18.06 2.40
CA MET A 236 -17.92 -17.06 1.68
C MET A 236 -16.54 -16.88 2.31
N LEU A 237 -16.47 -16.74 3.64
CA LEU A 237 -15.20 -16.59 4.36
C LEU A 237 -14.28 -17.82 4.22
N ARG A 238 -14.85 -19.04 4.10
CA ARG A 238 -14.08 -20.25 3.81
C ARG A 238 -13.50 -20.22 2.39
N ASN A 239 -14.30 -19.86 1.40
CA ASN A 239 -13.84 -19.75 0.02
C ASN A 239 -12.70 -18.71 -0.09
N THR A 240 -12.85 -17.52 0.47
CA THR A 240 -11.79 -16.49 0.46
C THR A 240 -10.55 -16.92 1.24
N LEU A 241 -10.71 -17.69 2.31
CA LEU A 241 -9.58 -18.25 3.06
C LEU A 241 -8.80 -19.28 2.22
N ASP A 242 -9.50 -20.11 1.44
CA ASP A 242 -8.87 -21.10 0.58
C ASP A 242 -8.24 -20.46 -0.67
N GLU A 243 -8.81 -19.39 -1.21
CA GLU A 243 -8.19 -18.52 -2.22
C GLU A 243 -6.90 -17.87 -1.71
N VAL A 244 -6.92 -17.25 -0.52
CA VAL A 244 -5.74 -16.65 0.11
C VAL A 244 -4.65 -17.70 0.40
N LYS A 245 -5.03 -18.89 0.87
CA LYS A 245 -4.06 -20.00 1.01
C LYS A 245 -3.45 -20.38 -0.33
N HIS A 246 -4.24 -20.49 -1.39
CA HIS A 246 -3.74 -20.85 -2.72
C HIS A 246 -2.75 -19.80 -3.24
N ALA A 247 -3.11 -18.51 -3.16
CA ALA A 247 -2.23 -17.40 -3.52
C ALA A 247 -0.94 -17.38 -2.68
N SER A 248 -1.03 -17.68 -1.37
CA SER A 248 0.16 -17.78 -0.50
C SER A 248 1.08 -18.94 -0.88
N HIS A 249 0.54 -20.10 -1.28
CA HIS A 249 1.37 -21.23 -1.74
C HIS A 249 2.01 -20.92 -3.09
N GLN A 250 1.26 -20.30 -4.01
CA GLN A 250 1.79 -19.86 -5.31
C GLN A 250 2.93 -18.84 -5.14
N ALA A 251 2.74 -17.80 -4.31
CA ALA A 251 3.77 -16.82 -4.02
C ALA A 251 5.02 -17.44 -3.39
N GLN A 252 4.86 -18.45 -2.54
CA GLN A 252 5.98 -19.21 -1.97
C GLN A 252 6.71 -20.05 -3.03
N GLU A 253 5.99 -20.66 -3.98
CA GLU A 253 6.58 -21.40 -5.10
C GLU A 253 7.35 -20.47 -6.06
N GLU A 254 6.79 -19.30 -6.39
CA GLU A 254 7.44 -18.27 -7.21
C GLU A 254 8.69 -17.71 -6.52
N HIS A 255 8.63 -17.46 -5.21
CA HIS A 255 9.79 -17.05 -4.42
C HIS A 255 10.92 -18.10 -4.44
N LEU A 256 10.59 -19.40 -4.35
CA LEU A 256 11.58 -20.48 -4.45
C LEU A 256 12.21 -20.57 -5.84
N LYS A 257 11.42 -20.38 -6.92
CA LYS A 257 11.95 -20.30 -8.30
C LYS A 257 12.93 -19.12 -8.45
N LEU A 258 12.56 -17.95 -7.94
CA LEU A 258 13.38 -16.74 -8.00
C LEU A 258 14.68 -16.85 -7.17
N ILE A 259 14.69 -17.62 -6.07
CA ILE A 259 15.92 -17.99 -5.36
C ILE A 259 16.81 -18.86 -6.25
N ALA A 260 16.28 -19.92 -6.86
CA ALA A 260 17.05 -20.81 -7.72
C ALA A 260 17.62 -20.08 -8.96
N GLU A 261 16.87 -19.16 -9.56
CA GLU A 261 17.36 -18.29 -10.64
C GLU A 261 18.52 -17.39 -10.18
N LYS A 262 18.41 -16.78 -8.99
CA LYS A 262 19.49 -15.98 -8.39
C LYS A 262 20.75 -16.81 -8.11
N GLU A 263 20.59 -18.04 -7.64
CA GLU A 263 21.71 -18.98 -7.41
C GLU A 263 22.43 -19.33 -8.73
N VAL A 264 21.68 -19.59 -9.81
CA VAL A 264 22.24 -19.81 -11.15
C VAL A 264 22.98 -18.58 -11.66
N HIS A 265 22.40 -17.37 -11.54
CA HIS A 265 23.08 -16.13 -11.91
C HIS A 265 24.37 -15.90 -11.11
N LEU A 266 24.35 -16.16 -9.80
CA LEU A 266 25.53 -16.04 -8.94
C LEU A 266 26.63 -17.03 -9.37
N LEU A 267 26.27 -18.27 -9.73
CA LEU A 267 27.20 -19.27 -10.23
C LEU A 267 27.84 -18.86 -11.58
N VAL A 268 27.06 -18.27 -12.48
CA VAL A 268 27.55 -17.73 -13.77
C VAL A 268 28.50 -16.56 -13.54
N HIS A 269 28.14 -15.59 -12.68
CA HIS A 269 29.03 -14.47 -12.35
C HIS A 269 30.31 -14.92 -11.64
N LYS A 270 30.24 -15.94 -10.78
CA LYS A 270 31.42 -16.52 -10.12
C LYS A 270 32.36 -17.18 -11.13
N SER A 271 31.84 -18.01 -12.04
CA SER A 271 32.68 -18.65 -13.07
C SER A 271 33.26 -17.63 -14.07
N ALA A 272 32.50 -16.61 -14.46
CA ALA A 272 33.01 -15.49 -15.27
C ALA A 272 34.13 -14.71 -14.56
N LYS A 273 34.00 -14.46 -13.26
CA LYS A 273 35.06 -13.87 -12.43
C LYS A 273 36.32 -14.75 -12.43
N GLU A 274 36.18 -16.06 -12.19
CA GLU A 274 37.32 -16.99 -12.18
C GLU A 274 38.03 -17.07 -13.55
N VAL A 275 37.31 -16.89 -14.66
CA VAL A 275 37.89 -16.78 -16.01
C VAL A 275 38.65 -15.46 -16.15
N ALA A 276 38.04 -14.33 -15.78
CA ALA A 276 38.69 -13.02 -15.84
C ALA A 276 39.96 -12.94 -14.97
N GLU A 277 39.96 -13.56 -13.78
CA GLU A 277 41.14 -13.65 -12.92
C GLU A 277 42.28 -14.48 -13.55
N LYS A 278 41.94 -15.60 -14.24
CA LYS A 278 42.92 -16.39 -15.01
C LYS A 278 43.50 -15.60 -16.18
N ASP A 279 42.68 -14.83 -16.89
CA ASP A 279 43.16 -14.02 -18.02
C ASP A 279 43.97 -12.80 -17.56
N ILE A 280 43.61 -12.14 -16.46
CA ILE A 280 44.47 -11.13 -15.81
C ILE A 280 45.81 -11.74 -15.39
N LYS A 281 45.83 -12.94 -14.83
CA LYS A 281 47.07 -13.64 -14.46
C LYS A 281 47.91 -13.94 -15.71
N ARG A 282 47.30 -14.48 -16.76
CA ARG A 282 47.95 -14.73 -18.06
C ARG A 282 48.54 -13.46 -18.68
N LEU A 283 47.81 -12.34 -18.64
CA LEU A 283 48.29 -11.05 -19.13
C LEU A 283 49.44 -10.52 -18.26
N LYS A 284 49.41 -10.69 -16.94
CA LYS A 284 50.54 -10.35 -16.05
C LYS A 284 51.77 -11.24 -16.26
N GLU A 285 51.59 -12.47 -16.73
CA GLU A 285 52.69 -13.38 -17.10
C GLU A 285 53.26 -13.04 -18.49
N GLN A 286 52.42 -12.62 -19.45
CA GLN A 286 52.83 -12.19 -20.78
C GLN A 286 53.46 -10.80 -20.80
N TYR A 287 52.92 -9.88 -19.99
CA TYR A 287 53.38 -8.51 -19.78
C TYR A 287 53.90 -8.34 -18.35
N GLY A 288 54.72 -9.29 -17.90
CA GLY A 288 55.55 -9.08 -16.72
C GLY A 288 56.42 -7.82 -16.92
N PRO A 289 56.97 -7.22 -15.84
CA PRO A 289 57.87 -6.09 -16.01
C PRO A 289 58.99 -6.51 -16.96
N GLU A 290 59.11 -5.83 -18.11
CA GLU A 290 60.33 -5.92 -18.89
C GLU A 290 61.42 -5.31 -18.01
N GLU A 291 62.15 -6.14 -17.25
CA GLU A 291 63.30 -5.72 -16.44
C GLU A 291 64.31 -4.95 -17.31
N ASN A 292 64.36 -5.28 -18.60
CA ASN A 292 65.08 -4.56 -19.64
C ASN A 292 64.63 -3.10 -19.83
N LEU A 293 63.37 -2.71 -19.63
CA LEU A 293 62.94 -1.31 -19.78
C LEU A 293 63.36 -0.44 -18.60
N GLU A 294 63.25 -0.97 -17.37
CA GLU A 294 63.67 -0.25 -16.17
C GLU A 294 65.20 -0.09 -16.14
N VAL A 295 65.94 -1.16 -16.45
CA VAL A 295 67.41 -1.10 -16.63
C VAL A 295 67.81 -0.17 -17.77
N LYS A 296 67.17 -0.21 -18.94
CA LYS A 296 67.47 0.72 -20.04
C LYS A 296 67.13 2.18 -19.72
N LEU A 297 66.13 2.42 -18.87
CA LEU A 297 65.81 3.78 -18.41
C LEU A 297 66.89 4.28 -17.45
N GLU A 298 67.36 3.45 -16.52
CA GLU A 298 68.46 3.77 -15.62
C GLU A 298 69.78 4.00 -16.40
N GLU A 299 70.12 3.10 -17.34
CA GLU A 299 71.27 3.26 -18.25
C GLU A 299 71.18 4.55 -19.08
N ALA A 300 70.00 4.87 -19.63
CA ALA A 300 69.79 6.09 -20.41
C ALA A 300 69.87 7.36 -19.54
N THR A 301 69.36 7.32 -18.31
CA THR A 301 69.47 8.47 -17.38
C THR A 301 70.90 8.68 -16.89
N GLU A 302 71.67 7.62 -16.65
CA GLU A 302 73.09 7.73 -16.31
C GLU A 302 73.93 8.25 -17.49
N ALA A 303 73.67 7.76 -18.71
CA ALA A 303 74.29 8.30 -19.92
C ALA A 303 73.98 9.80 -20.13
N ILE A 304 72.75 10.25 -19.81
CA ILE A 304 72.38 11.68 -19.82
C ILE A 304 73.19 12.47 -18.79
N LYS A 305 73.41 11.96 -17.56
CA LYS A 305 74.25 12.63 -16.54
C LYS A 305 75.69 12.82 -17.04
N VAL A 306 76.30 11.77 -17.59
CA VAL A 306 77.68 11.84 -18.13
C VAL A 306 77.80 12.90 -19.23
N VAL A 307 76.85 12.98 -20.15
CA VAL A 307 76.83 14.01 -21.21
C VAL A 307 76.62 15.41 -20.62
N GLN A 308 75.81 15.57 -19.57
CA GLN A 308 75.63 16.86 -18.88
C GLN A 308 76.91 17.31 -18.16
N GLU A 309 77.65 16.40 -17.54
CA GLU A 309 78.92 16.70 -16.88
C GLU A 309 80.01 17.06 -17.89
N GLN A 310 80.13 16.31 -18.99
CA GLN A 310 81.03 16.67 -20.11
C GLN A 310 80.69 18.06 -20.68
N LEU A 311 79.40 18.35 -20.90
CA LEU A 311 78.92 19.65 -21.36
C LEU A 311 79.23 20.78 -20.37
N HIS A 312 79.15 20.52 -19.07
CA HIS A 312 79.54 21.48 -18.03
C HIS A 312 81.05 21.73 -18.08
N ASN A 313 81.87 20.68 -18.06
CA ASN A 313 83.33 20.80 -18.12
C ASN A 313 83.83 21.57 -19.35
N VAL A 314 83.27 21.30 -20.54
CA VAL A 314 83.57 22.06 -21.76
C VAL A 314 83.16 23.53 -21.63
N ARG A 315 81.97 23.82 -21.11
CA ARG A 315 81.53 25.22 -20.88
C ARG A 315 82.44 25.95 -19.90
N THR A 316 82.94 25.27 -18.87
CA THR A 316 83.85 25.85 -17.88
C THR A 316 85.24 26.07 -18.47
N SER A 317 85.78 25.15 -19.28
CA SER A 317 87.04 25.38 -20.01
C SER A 317 86.92 26.50 -21.04
N ASP A 318 85.81 26.55 -21.79
CA ASP A 318 85.55 27.61 -22.78
C ASP A 318 85.46 28.97 -22.09
N PHE A 319 84.70 29.07 -20.98
CA PHE A 319 84.59 30.29 -20.19
C PHE A 319 85.95 30.75 -19.65
N ASN A 320 86.74 29.84 -19.08
CA ASN A 320 88.08 30.16 -18.58
C ASN A 320 89.02 30.63 -19.72
N SER A 321 88.91 30.03 -20.91
CA SER A 321 89.69 30.45 -22.10
C SER A 321 89.26 31.84 -22.60
N LEU A 322 87.96 32.13 -22.61
CA LEU A 322 87.43 33.45 -22.95
C LEU A 322 87.85 34.50 -21.92
N GLN A 323 87.86 34.16 -20.63
CA GLN A 323 88.32 35.07 -19.57
C GLN A 323 89.83 35.37 -19.69
N ALA A 324 90.65 34.38 -20.08
CA ALA A 324 92.05 34.59 -20.38
C ALA A 324 92.23 35.54 -21.59
N VAL A 325 91.53 35.28 -22.71
CA VAL A 325 91.58 36.13 -23.91
C VAL A 325 91.08 37.55 -23.63
N ILE A 326 90.05 37.73 -22.80
CA ILE A 326 89.58 39.06 -22.35
C ILE A 326 90.67 39.76 -21.54
N SER A 327 91.37 39.04 -20.65
CA SER A 327 92.46 39.61 -19.85
C SER A 327 93.66 40.03 -20.72
N GLU A 328 94.04 39.21 -21.70
CA GLU A 328 95.07 39.54 -22.70
C GLU A 328 94.66 40.75 -23.55
N LEU A 329 93.40 40.82 -23.99
CA LEU A 329 92.86 41.97 -24.73
C LEU A 329 92.87 43.25 -23.90
N GLU A 330 92.60 43.19 -22.59
CA GLU A 330 92.74 44.34 -21.70
C GLU A 330 94.19 44.77 -21.49
N CYS A 331 95.14 43.84 -21.42
CA CYS A 331 96.57 44.17 -21.40
C CYS A 331 97.00 44.86 -22.70
N ALA A 332 96.70 44.27 -23.86
CA ALA A 332 97.00 44.86 -25.17
C ALA A 332 96.32 46.23 -25.37
N LYS A 333 95.12 46.42 -24.80
CA LYS A 333 94.42 47.72 -24.80
C LYS A 333 95.15 48.77 -23.94
N LYS A 334 95.71 48.39 -22.78
CA LYS A 334 96.52 49.29 -21.95
C LYS A 334 97.82 49.67 -22.65
N GLU A 335 98.53 48.69 -23.23
CA GLU A 335 99.72 48.92 -24.04
C GLU A 335 99.43 49.86 -25.22
N LEU A 336 98.31 49.67 -25.93
CA LEU A 336 97.89 50.58 -27.00
C LEU A 336 97.55 51.99 -26.49
N GLN A 337 96.98 52.13 -25.29
CA GLN A 337 96.73 53.44 -24.68
C GLN A 337 98.04 54.15 -24.28
N GLU A 338 99.05 53.40 -23.80
CA GLU A 338 100.40 53.93 -23.56
C GLU A 338 101.04 54.38 -24.87
N VAL A 339 100.98 53.59 -25.94
CA VAL A 339 101.48 53.98 -27.27
C VAL A 339 100.77 55.22 -27.83
N VAL A 340 99.47 55.41 -27.58
CA VAL A 340 98.74 56.65 -27.97
C VAL A 340 99.14 57.84 -27.11
N ALA A 341 99.43 57.64 -25.82
CA ALA A 341 99.99 58.69 -24.96
C ALA A 341 101.42 59.08 -25.40
N GLU A 342 102.23 58.10 -25.83
CA GLU A 342 103.54 58.33 -26.44
C GLU A 342 103.41 59.04 -27.81
N GLU A 343 102.48 58.64 -28.69
CA GLU A 343 102.25 59.32 -29.98
C GLU A 343 101.88 60.79 -29.75
N THR A 344 100.93 61.07 -28.85
CA THR A 344 100.49 62.45 -28.56
C THR A 344 101.60 63.29 -27.91
N SER A 345 102.41 62.70 -27.02
CA SER A 345 103.61 63.33 -26.47
C SER A 345 104.64 63.64 -27.55
N LEU A 346 105.04 62.65 -28.36
CA LEU A 346 105.97 62.81 -29.49
C LEU A 346 105.45 63.82 -30.52
N ARG A 347 104.16 63.83 -30.80
CA ARG A 347 103.52 64.77 -31.73
C ARG A 347 103.56 66.20 -31.22
N SER A 348 103.31 66.42 -29.92
CA SER A 348 103.49 67.73 -29.29
C SER A 348 104.95 68.21 -29.31
N SER A 349 105.91 67.28 -29.13
CA SER A 349 107.34 67.55 -29.25
C SER A 349 107.74 67.89 -30.70
N VAL A 350 107.23 67.14 -31.68
CA VAL A 350 107.42 67.41 -33.12
C VAL A 350 106.83 68.76 -33.52
N ASP A 351 105.65 69.13 -33.02
CA ASP A 351 105.04 70.42 -33.32
C ASP A 351 105.78 71.58 -32.64
N SER A 352 106.31 71.39 -31.43
CA SER A 352 107.27 72.31 -30.79
C SER A 352 108.56 72.47 -31.63
N LEU A 353 109.15 71.38 -32.09
CA LEU A 353 110.33 71.40 -32.97
C LEU A 353 110.06 72.06 -34.33
N LYS A 354 108.87 71.89 -34.92
CA LYS A 354 108.46 72.63 -36.12
C LYS A 354 108.35 74.13 -35.83
N GLN A 355 107.79 74.51 -34.68
CA GLN A 355 107.65 75.92 -34.31
C GLN A 355 109.04 76.58 -34.11
N GLN A 356 109.97 75.87 -33.46
CA GLN A 356 111.39 76.28 -33.37
C GLN A 356 112.07 76.35 -34.75
N LEU A 357 111.78 75.41 -35.65
CA LEU A 357 112.32 75.41 -37.03
C LEU A 357 111.83 76.62 -37.84
N GLU A 358 110.54 76.96 -37.78
CA GLU A 358 110.02 78.15 -38.46
C GLU A 358 110.58 79.44 -37.86
N GLU A 359 110.77 79.50 -36.54
CA GLU A 359 111.43 80.65 -35.91
C GLU A 359 112.92 80.75 -36.28
N ALA A 360 113.61 79.62 -36.45
CA ALA A 360 114.98 79.57 -36.96
C ALA A 360 115.08 79.98 -38.44
N LYS A 361 114.13 79.56 -39.30
CA LYS A 361 114.03 80.02 -40.69
C LYS A 361 113.79 81.53 -40.77
N LYS A 362 112.91 82.08 -39.94
CA LYS A 362 112.69 83.53 -39.86
C LYS A 362 113.98 84.26 -39.50
N LYS A 363 114.71 83.78 -38.49
CA LYS A 363 116.03 84.30 -38.11
C LYS A 363 117.06 84.17 -39.26
N HIS A 364 117.04 83.10 -40.04
CA HIS A 364 117.90 82.94 -41.22
C HIS A 364 117.65 84.05 -42.26
N TYR A 365 116.40 84.28 -42.66
CA TYR A 365 116.06 85.35 -43.61
C TYR A 365 116.42 86.75 -43.07
N GLU A 366 116.29 86.99 -41.76
CA GLU A 366 116.75 88.23 -41.10
C GLU A 366 118.28 88.38 -41.03
N PHE A 367 119.06 87.29 -41.10
CA PHE A 367 120.52 87.35 -41.20
C PHE A 367 121.00 87.43 -42.65
N GLU A 368 120.34 86.75 -43.59
CA GLU A 368 120.66 86.73 -45.02
C GLU A 368 120.46 88.11 -45.67
N THR A 369 119.40 88.83 -45.28
CA THR A 369 119.19 90.24 -45.66
C THR A 369 120.31 91.15 -45.15
N LYS A 370 120.72 91.00 -43.89
CA LYS A 370 121.86 91.76 -43.31
C LYS A 370 123.21 91.39 -43.93
N ALA A 371 123.38 90.14 -44.37
CA ALA A 371 124.58 89.69 -45.07
C ALA A 371 124.70 90.36 -46.46
N LEU A 372 123.62 90.43 -47.23
CA LEU A 372 123.59 91.13 -48.52
C LEU A 372 123.85 92.64 -48.37
N GLU A 373 123.33 93.28 -47.30
CA GLU A 373 123.66 94.67 -46.99
C GLU A 373 125.17 94.84 -46.70
N ALA A 374 125.78 93.92 -45.94
CA ALA A 374 127.22 93.93 -45.66
C ALA A 374 128.08 93.65 -46.90
N GLU A 375 127.68 92.74 -47.80
CA GLU A 375 128.37 92.50 -49.07
C GLU A 375 128.35 93.73 -49.98
N SER A 376 127.21 94.45 -50.05
CA SER A 376 127.10 95.70 -50.82
C SER A 376 128.00 96.84 -50.28
N ALA A 377 128.30 96.83 -48.98
CA ALA A 377 129.27 97.74 -48.38
C ALA A 377 130.72 97.32 -48.69
N LEU A 378 130.98 96.02 -48.78
CA LEU A 378 132.31 95.47 -49.05
C LEU A 378 132.71 95.64 -50.52
N GLU A 379 131.79 95.49 -51.48
CA GLU A 379 132.04 95.82 -52.90
C GLU A 379 132.41 97.30 -53.09
N LYS A 380 131.77 98.23 -52.37
CA LYS A 380 132.13 99.66 -52.37
C LYS A 380 133.57 99.88 -51.89
N MET A 381 133.95 99.30 -50.75
CA MET A 381 135.33 99.40 -50.25
C MET A 381 136.34 98.76 -51.22
N GLN A 382 135.96 97.72 -51.94
CA GLN A 382 136.83 97.04 -52.91
C GLN A 382 137.03 97.85 -54.21
N ALA A 383 136.05 98.67 -54.62
CA ALA A 383 136.18 99.61 -55.73
C ALA A 383 137.18 100.74 -55.42
N ASP A 384 137.06 101.36 -54.24
CA ASP A 384 137.93 102.47 -53.83
C ASP A 384 139.41 102.03 -53.67
N LEU A 385 139.63 100.80 -53.18
CA LEU A 385 140.97 100.19 -53.06
C LEU A 385 141.60 99.91 -54.44
N LYS A 386 140.80 99.73 -55.49
CA LYS A 386 141.27 99.48 -56.86
C LYS A 386 141.73 100.77 -57.54
N ASN A 387 140.99 101.88 -57.36
CA ASN A 387 141.37 103.20 -57.88
C ASN A 387 142.68 103.71 -57.23
N CYS A 388 142.83 103.56 -55.91
CA CYS A 388 144.05 103.97 -55.20
C CYS A 388 145.32 103.20 -55.64
N LYS A 389 145.17 101.99 -56.21
CA LYS A 389 146.30 101.20 -56.73
C LYS A 389 146.76 101.63 -58.12
N SER A 390 145.85 102.10 -58.98
CA SER A 390 146.22 102.58 -60.33
C SER A 390 147.07 103.84 -60.32
N GLU A 391 146.87 104.74 -59.35
CA GLU A 391 147.61 106.01 -59.26
C GLU A 391 148.99 105.86 -58.61
N LEU A 392 149.21 104.82 -57.80
CA LEU A 392 150.51 104.54 -57.17
C LEU A 392 151.56 103.99 -58.16
N VAL A 393 151.10 103.34 -59.24
CA VAL A 393 151.98 102.63 -60.21
C VAL A 393 152.67 103.57 -61.20
N THR A 394 152.10 104.75 -61.49
CA THR A 394 152.62 105.69 -62.49
C THR A 394 153.62 106.72 -61.96
N ALA A 395 153.79 106.86 -60.64
CA ALA A 395 154.67 107.86 -60.04
C ALA A 395 156.09 107.37 -59.66
N MET A 396 156.32 106.04 -59.55
CA MET A 396 157.52 105.48 -58.91
C MET A 396 158.49 104.79 -59.88
N SER A 397 159.04 105.55 -60.84
CA SER A 397 160.17 105.09 -61.69
C SER A 397 161.13 106.19 -62.18
N ARG A 398 161.22 107.33 -61.46
CA ARG A 398 162.38 108.24 -61.56
C ARG A 398 162.91 108.68 -60.19
N ASN A 399 164.02 108.05 -59.82
CA ASN A 399 165.04 108.45 -58.82
C ASN A 399 164.90 107.97 -57.36
N LYS A 400 166.04 107.93 -56.65
CA LYS A 400 166.33 107.07 -55.48
C LYS A 400 166.22 107.78 -54.11
N GLY A 401 165.81 107.04 -53.07
CA GLY A 401 165.88 107.40 -51.64
C GLY A 401 165.35 106.25 -50.75
N TYR A 402 165.86 106.06 -49.53
CA TYR A 402 165.63 104.83 -48.72
C TYR A 402 164.68 104.99 -47.51
N ARG A 403 164.01 103.88 -47.14
CA ARG A 403 162.82 103.63 -46.26
C ARG A 403 163.13 103.74 -44.75
N GLY A 404 162.23 103.90 -43.75
CA GLY A 404 160.73 103.98 -43.63
C GLY A 404 160.25 103.27 -42.32
N ILE A 405 159.93 103.96 -41.20
CA ILE A 405 158.61 104.51 -40.74
C ILE A 405 157.53 103.40 -40.54
N GLU A 406 156.86 103.09 -39.41
CA GLU A 406 156.21 103.84 -38.28
C GLU A 406 154.77 104.35 -38.60
N LEU A 407 153.75 104.36 -37.73
CA LEU A 407 153.47 103.76 -36.40
C LEU A 407 151.93 103.84 -36.11
N PHE A 408 151.48 103.49 -34.88
CA PHE A 408 150.19 103.88 -34.22
C PHE A 408 148.87 103.18 -34.66
N LYS A 409 147.80 103.11 -33.84
CA LYS A 409 147.59 102.87 -32.38
C LYS A 409 146.05 102.80 -32.11
N LYS A 410 145.62 102.08 -31.07
CA LYS A 410 144.39 102.34 -30.26
C LYS A 410 143.03 102.49 -30.98
N GLU A 411 142.35 101.39 -31.30
CA GLU A 411 140.87 101.42 -31.52
C GLU A 411 140.18 100.06 -31.29
N ALA A 412 140.55 99.33 -30.21
CA ALA A 412 140.11 97.95 -29.98
C ALA A 412 139.59 97.63 -28.55
N GLU A 413 139.30 98.63 -27.72
CA GLU A 413 139.10 98.46 -26.26
C GLU A 413 137.69 98.80 -25.72
N ALA A 414 136.62 98.74 -26.54
CA ALA A 414 135.34 99.41 -26.18
C ALA A 414 134.01 98.61 -26.18
N LEU A 415 133.94 97.29 -26.43
CA LEU A 415 132.64 96.63 -26.74
C LEU A 415 132.25 95.27 -26.09
N THR A 416 133.00 94.69 -25.15
CA THR A 416 132.74 93.29 -24.70
C THR A 416 132.18 93.09 -23.28
N ALA A 417 131.70 94.15 -22.60
CA ALA A 417 131.24 94.06 -21.20
C ALA A 417 129.75 93.69 -20.98
N ALA A 418 128.89 93.76 -22.02
CA ALA A 418 127.44 93.67 -21.86
C ALA A 418 126.85 92.24 -21.77
N ALA A 419 127.68 91.20 -21.85
CA ALA A 419 127.23 89.81 -22.08
C ALA A 419 126.96 88.97 -20.80
N LYS A 420 126.92 89.56 -19.60
CA LYS A 420 126.85 88.82 -18.32
C LYS A 420 125.53 88.89 -17.54
N GLU A 421 124.55 89.74 -17.91
CA GLU A 421 123.41 90.05 -17.03
C GLU A 421 122.13 89.21 -17.28
N ALA A 422 122.11 88.35 -18.29
CA ALA A 422 120.90 87.63 -18.72
C ALA A 422 120.66 86.27 -18.03
N ASP A 423 121.71 85.55 -17.62
CA ASP A 423 121.62 84.13 -17.25
C ASP A 423 121.06 83.87 -15.83
N GLU A 424 121.14 84.83 -14.89
CA GLU A 424 120.85 84.55 -13.47
C GLU A 424 119.35 84.55 -13.12
N LYS A 425 118.46 85.06 -13.98
CA LYS A 425 117.03 85.27 -13.66
C LYS A 425 116.11 84.04 -13.88
N LEU A 426 116.64 82.92 -14.39
CA LEU A 426 115.84 81.77 -14.83
C LEU A 426 115.75 80.61 -13.80
N GLN A 427 116.67 80.52 -12.83
CA GLN A 427 116.75 79.38 -11.90
C GLN A 427 115.77 79.41 -10.69
N ILE A 428 115.12 80.54 -10.40
CA ILE A 428 114.33 80.71 -9.16
C ILE A 428 112.92 80.09 -9.27
N ALA A 429 112.32 80.05 -10.46
CA ALA A 429 110.91 79.67 -10.65
C ALA A 429 110.61 78.15 -10.58
N LEU A 430 111.62 77.28 -10.49
CA LEU A 430 111.45 75.82 -10.62
C LEU A 430 111.17 75.06 -9.32
N LYS A 431 111.32 75.69 -8.14
CA LYS A 431 111.26 74.98 -6.84
C LYS A 431 109.92 75.03 -6.09
N GLU A 432 108.94 75.80 -6.57
CA GLU A 432 107.67 76.02 -5.85
C GLU A 432 106.51 75.11 -6.30
N VAL A 433 106.67 74.34 -7.39
CA VAL A 433 105.60 73.51 -7.99
C VAL A 433 105.51 72.10 -7.38
N GLU A 434 106.57 71.58 -6.76
CA GLU A 434 106.64 70.17 -6.33
C GLU A 434 105.89 69.88 -5.01
N ALA A 435 105.61 70.90 -4.18
CA ALA A 435 104.99 70.72 -2.86
C ALA A 435 103.47 70.41 -2.90
N ALA A 436 102.79 70.70 -4.01
CA ALA A 436 101.32 70.65 -4.08
C ALA A 436 100.72 69.28 -4.47
N LYS A 437 101.52 68.35 -5.01
CA LYS A 437 101.01 67.12 -5.67
C LYS A 437 100.77 65.90 -4.75
N VAL A 438 101.06 65.98 -3.46
CA VAL A 438 101.01 64.82 -2.55
C VAL A 438 99.63 64.62 -1.89
N ALA A 439 98.82 65.67 -1.76
CA ALA A 439 97.54 65.62 -1.05
C ALA A 439 96.34 65.10 -1.89
N GLU A 440 96.50 64.98 -3.21
CA GLU A 440 95.40 64.66 -4.14
C GLU A 440 95.10 63.14 -4.23
N LYS A 441 96.10 62.29 -3.97
CA LYS A 441 96.03 60.83 -4.25
C LYS A 441 95.31 59.95 -3.21
N LEU A 442 94.67 60.51 -2.18
CA LEU A 442 94.08 59.71 -1.07
C LEU A 442 92.54 59.74 -1.04
N ALA A 443 91.88 60.53 -1.91
CA ALA A 443 90.43 60.74 -1.86
C ALA A 443 89.60 59.89 -2.83
N ASP A 444 90.18 59.39 -3.94
CA ASP A 444 89.41 58.78 -5.03
C ASP A 444 89.02 57.30 -4.80
N ASP A 445 89.73 56.55 -3.94
CA ASP A 445 89.61 55.08 -3.84
C ASP A 445 88.39 54.54 -3.04
N GLN A 446 87.45 55.38 -2.58
CA GLN A 446 86.39 54.95 -1.63
C GLN A 446 84.91 55.26 -1.98
N ILE A 447 84.59 55.89 -3.13
CA ILE A 447 83.22 56.46 -3.36
C ILE A 447 82.45 55.81 -4.54
N HIS A 448 82.85 54.63 -5.03
CA HIS A 448 82.02 53.82 -5.95
C HIS A 448 81.56 52.50 -5.32
N ASN A 449 80.27 52.49 -4.93
CA ASN A 449 79.64 51.58 -3.97
C ASN A 449 78.93 50.34 -4.57
N SER A 450 78.73 49.36 -3.68
CA SER A 450 77.89 48.13 -3.66
C SER A 450 76.42 48.25 -4.20
N PRO A 451 75.53 47.19 -4.25
CA PRO A 451 75.53 45.92 -3.48
C PRO A 451 74.92 44.61 -4.10
N ARG A 452 74.97 43.51 -3.31
CA ARG A 452 74.05 42.33 -3.13
C ARG A 452 73.15 41.83 -4.30
N THR A 453 72.90 40.52 -4.53
CA THR A 453 73.00 39.28 -3.70
C THR A 453 73.05 38.02 -4.58
N ASP A 454 73.74 36.98 -4.09
CA ASP A 454 73.48 35.53 -4.21
C ASP A 454 73.52 34.76 -5.55
N ALA A 455 73.96 33.50 -5.42
CA ALA A 455 74.15 32.42 -6.42
C ALA A 455 72.91 32.14 -7.32
N ALA A 456 73.03 31.82 -8.61
CA ALA A 456 73.60 30.57 -9.21
C ALA A 456 72.90 29.31 -8.65
N ASP A 457 72.30 28.36 -9.40
CA ASP A 457 72.35 27.92 -10.82
C ASP A 457 71.10 27.03 -11.11
N LEU A 458 70.75 26.48 -12.30
CA LEU A 458 70.91 26.81 -13.73
C LEU A 458 69.88 26.00 -14.57
N LYS A 459 69.39 26.60 -15.67
CA LYS A 459 68.96 25.99 -16.96
C LYS A 459 68.16 24.66 -17.00
N GLY A 460 66.92 24.76 -17.49
CA GLY A 460 66.24 23.74 -18.31
C GLY A 460 65.90 24.30 -19.69
N GLN A 461 66.31 23.62 -20.78
CA GLN A 461 66.33 24.19 -22.13
C GLN A 461 65.03 23.90 -22.91
N GLY A 462 64.16 24.91 -23.06
CA GLY A 462 62.97 24.85 -23.92
C GLY A 462 63.13 25.71 -25.18
N SER A 463 63.07 25.11 -26.37
CA SER A 463 63.16 25.85 -27.64
C SER A 463 61.94 26.74 -27.85
N ALA A 464 62.11 28.04 -27.59
CA ALA A 464 61.05 29.03 -27.72
C ALA A 464 60.71 29.30 -29.19
N ARG A 465 59.87 28.44 -29.78
CA ARG A 465 59.22 28.68 -31.09
C ARG A 465 58.23 29.84 -30.96
N ARG A 466 58.76 31.08 -30.98
CA ARG A 466 58.01 32.33 -30.88
C ARG A 466 57.16 32.53 -32.14
N ILE A 467 55.99 31.89 -32.18
CA ILE A 467 54.94 32.20 -33.15
C ILE A 467 54.47 33.63 -32.86
N ARG A 468 54.65 34.54 -33.82
CA ARG A 468 53.96 35.83 -33.78
C ARG A 468 52.54 35.58 -34.27
N LEU A 469 51.60 35.43 -33.34
CA LEU A 469 50.18 35.47 -33.67
C LEU A 469 49.83 36.91 -34.08
N SER A 470 49.00 37.07 -35.09
CA SER A 470 48.47 38.39 -35.45
C SER A 470 47.52 38.90 -34.37
N ALA A 471 47.25 40.21 -34.34
CA ALA A 471 46.28 40.77 -33.39
C ALA A 471 44.88 40.13 -33.56
N GLU A 472 44.53 39.78 -34.80
CA GLU A 472 43.28 39.10 -35.16
C GLU A 472 43.23 37.65 -34.64
N GLU A 473 44.35 36.91 -34.69
CA GLU A 473 44.44 35.55 -34.14
C GLU A 473 44.36 35.54 -32.61
N LEU A 474 44.88 36.57 -31.94
CA LEU A 474 44.80 36.72 -30.50
C LEU A 474 43.38 37.08 -30.05
N GLU A 475 42.70 38.01 -30.74
CA GLU A 475 41.27 38.27 -30.53
C GLU A 475 40.39 37.05 -30.85
N ALA A 476 40.67 36.31 -31.92
CA ALA A 476 39.95 35.08 -32.23
C ALA A 476 40.15 33.98 -31.17
N MET A 477 41.34 33.88 -30.57
CA MET A 477 41.58 32.99 -29.43
C MET A 477 40.86 33.45 -28.16
N LYS A 478 40.84 34.76 -27.85
CA LYS A 478 40.03 35.31 -26.74
C LYS A 478 38.54 35.02 -26.92
N GLN A 479 37.99 35.27 -28.11
CA GLN A 479 36.59 34.97 -28.41
C GLN A 479 36.27 33.48 -28.27
N LYS A 480 37.17 32.58 -28.69
CA LYS A 480 37.02 31.13 -28.48
C LYS A 480 37.10 30.74 -27.00
N ILE A 481 37.99 31.34 -26.22
CA ILE A 481 38.09 31.12 -24.77
C ILE A 481 36.79 31.56 -24.08
N GLU A 482 36.30 32.75 -24.38
CA GLU A 482 35.06 33.26 -23.76
C GLU A 482 33.83 32.48 -24.25
N ALA A 483 33.81 32.01 -25.50
CA ALA A 483 32.76 31.10 -25.98
C ALA A 483 32.81 29.73 -25.28
N CYS A 484 33.99 29.15 -25.05
CA CYS A 484 34.14 27.92 -24.28
C CYS A 484 33.73 28.10 -22.81
N LYS A 485 34.02 29.26 -22.22
CA LYS A 485 33.61 29.63 -20.87
C LYS A 485 32.09 29.80 -20.76
N ASN A 486 31.47 30.57 -21.66
CA ASN A 486 30.01 30.70 -21.73
C ASN A 486 29.33 29.34 -21.94
N GLN A 487 29.90 28.47 -22.78
CA GLN A 487 29.39 27.09 -22.97
C GLN A 487 29.55 26.22 -21.71
N ALA A 488 30.59 26.45 -20.89
CA ALA A 488 30.75 25.79 -19.60
C ALA A 488 29.71 26.32 -18.59
N ASP A 489 29.52 27.64 -18.52
CA ASP A 489 28.54 28.29 -17.63
C ASP A 489 27.10 27.90 -17.99
N GLU A 490 26.75 27.81 -19.29
CA GLU A 490 25.46 27.27 -19.76
C GLU A 490 25.27 25.80 -19.36
N LYS A 491 26.30 24.96 -19.47
CA LYS A 491 26.25 23.56 -19.03
C LYS A 491 26.09 23.44 -17.51
N VAL A 492 26.77 24.29 -16.74
CA VAL A 492 26.60 24.35 -15.27
C VAL A 492 25.19 24.80 -14.91
N ALA A 493 24.65 25.83 -15.57
CA ALA A 493 23.28 26.29 -15.36
C ALA A 493 22.24 25.20 -15.69
N ALA A 494 22.41 24.48 -16.81
CA ALA A 494 21.55 23.37 -17.19
C ALA A 494 21.62 22.20 -16.19
N LEU A 495 22.82 21.86 -15.69
CA LEU A 495 22.99 20.85 -14.65
C LEU A 495 22.38 21.28 -13.31
N MET A 496 22.53 22.55 -12.91
CA MET A 496 21.90 23.09 -11.71
C MET A 496 20.37 23.08 -11.78
N ALA A 497 19.79 23.42 -12.93
CA ALA A 497 18.34 23.31 -13.17
C ALA A 497 17.87 21.84 -13.10
N HIS A 498 18.66 20.91 -13.64
CA HIS A 498 18.33 19.48 -13.55
C HIS A 498 18.39 18.97 -12.11
N VAL A 499 19.41 19.38 -11.33
CA VAL A 499 19.53 19.06 -9.90
C VAL A 499 18.37 19.66 -9.10
N GLN A 500 18.00 20.92 -9.32
CA GLN A 500 16.82 21.51 -8.66
C GLN A 500 15.53 20.75 -8.99
N THR A 501 15.39 20.27 -10.22
CA THR A 501 14.24 19.42 -10.61
C THR A 501 14.26 18.10 -9.85
N ILE A 502 15.43 17.43 -9.76
CA ILE A 502 15.61 16.18 -8.99
C ILE A 502 15.26 16.42 -7.52
N ASN A 503 15.84 17.42 -6.87
CA ASN A 503 15.56 17.75 -5.46
C ASN A 503 14.06 18.01 -5.23
N SER A 504 13.39 18.76 -6.13
CA SER A 504 11.94 19.00 -6.01
C SER A 504 11.09 17.73 -6.16
N SER A 505 11.59 16.72 -6.86
CA SER A 505 10.96 15.40 -6.96
C SER A 505 11.28 14.50 -5.76
N GLU A 506 12.47 14.65 -5.18
CA GLU A 506 12.89 13.98 -3.94
C GLU A 506 12.04 14.45 -2.75
N ASP A 507 11.86 15.77 -2.59
CA ASP A 507 10.98 16.36 -1.57
C ASP A 507 9.54 15.81 -1.67
N GLN A 508 9.00 15.66 -2.88
CA GLN A 508 7.67 15.08 -3.11
C GLN A 508 7.61 13.58 -2.78
N VAL A 509 8.69 12.83 -2.97
CA VAL A 509 8.78 11.42 -2.58
C VAL A 509 8.90 11.30 -1.07
N LEU A 510 9.73 12.12 -0.42
CA LEU A 510 9.87 12.19 1.04
C LEU A 510 8.53 12.52 1.70
N GLN A 511 7.80 13.52 1.20
CA GLN A 511 6.48 13.88 1.72
C GLN A 511 5.45 12.73 1.59
N LYS A 512 5.50 11.95 0.50
CA LYS A 512 4.66 10.76 0.33
C LYS A 512 5.04 9.64 1.29
N VAL A 513 6.34 9.40 1.50
CA VAL A 513 6.84 8.40 2.45
C VAL A 513 6.47 8.78 3.88
N GLU A 514 6.59 10.07 4.26
CA GLU A 514 6.16 10.56 5.57
C GLU A 514 4.64 10.40 5.79
N GLY A 515 3.83 10.60 4.75
CA GLY A 515 2.39 10.30 4.77
C GLY A 515 2.10 8.82 5.02
N ILE A 516 2.74 7.93 4.25
CA ILE A 516 2.59 6.47 4.38
C ILE A 516 3.03 5.98 5.77
N LEU A 517 4.08 6.57 6.36
CA LEU A 517 4.52 6.22 7.72
C LEU A 517 3.47 6.62 8.76
N LYS A 518 2.87 7.81 8.65
CA LYS A 518 1.79 8.24 9.56
C LYS A 518 0.54 7.35 9.43
N GLU A 519 0.13 7.03 8.21
CA GLU A 519 -0.97 6.08 7.96
C GLU A 519 -0.65 4.68 8.52
N SER A 520 0.61 4.23 8.44
CA SER A 520 1.05 2.97 9.04
C SER A 520 1.00 2.98 10.57
N ASP A 521 1.41 4.08 11.20
CA ASP A 521 1.35 4.25 12.66
C ASP A 521 -0.11 4.30 13.16
N ASP A 522 -0.99 5.01 12.45
CA ASP A 522 -2.43 5.05 12.72
C ASP A 522 -3.05 3.65 12.63
N ILE A 523 -2.80 2.91 11.54
CA ILE A 523 -3.25 1.51 11.36
C ILE A 523 -2.71 0.61 12.46
N GLN A 524 -1.45 0.76 12.86
CA GLN A 524 -0.86 -0.04 13.93
C GLN A 524 -1.55 0.24 15.28
N SER A 525 -1.93 1.49 15.55
CA SER A 525 -2.71 1.86 16.75
C SER A 525 -4.12 1.24 16.74
N GLU A 526 -4.81 1.24 15.59
CA GLU A 526 -6.12 0.60 15.43
C GLU A 526 -6.05 -0.92 15.63
N ILE A 527 -4.99 -1.57 15.15
CA ILE A 527 -4.73 -3.01 15.35
C ILE A 527 -4.51 -3.31 16.84
N GLU A 528 -3.72 -2.51 17.56
CA GLU A 528 -3.49 -2.72 19.00
C GLU A 528 -4.79 -2.58 19.81
N ASP A 529 -5.63 -1.62 19.45
CA ASP A 529 -6.94 -1.41 20.06
C ASP A 529 -7.94 -2.53 19.74
N ALA A 530 -7.92 -3.03 18.50
CA ALA A 530 -8.71 -4.19 18.08
C ALA A 530 -8.28 -5.47 18.83
N LEU A 531 -6.98 -5.68 19.03
CA LEU A 531 -6.44 -6.79 19.81
C LEU A 531 -6.90 -6.73 21.27
N LYS A 532 -6.76 -5.58 21.95
CA LYS A 532 -7.25 -5.39 23.33
C LYS A 532 -8.75 -5.70 23.45
N ARG A 533 -9.56 -5.24 22.50
CA ARG A 533 -11.02 -5.54 22.46
C ARG A 533 -11.28 -7.03 22.23
N ALA A 534 -10.50 -7.70 21.38
CA ALA A 534 -10.62 -9.14 21.13
C ALA A 534 -10.25 -9.98 22.36
N GLU A 535 -9.17 -9.63 23.08
CA GLU A 535 -8.78 -10.26 24.35
C GLU A 535 -9.87 -10.11 25.43
N MET A 536 -10.42 -8.91 25.59
CA MET A 536 -11.54 -8.66 26.50
C MET A 536 -12.78 -9.48 26.13
N ALA A 537 -13.09 -9.61 24.83
CA ALA A 537 -14.20 -10.43 24.36
C ALA A 537 -13.95 -11.94 24.58
N GLU A 538 -12.72 -12.42 24.42
CA GLU A 538 -12.37 -13.82 24.69
C GLU A 538 -12.43 -14.13 26.20
N ALA A 539 -11.97 -13.22 27.05
CA ALA A 539 -12.10 -13.32 28.50
C ALA A 539 -13.58 -13.36 28.93
N ALA A 540 -14.42 -12.47 28.39
CA ALA A 540 -15.86 -12.48 28.64
C ALA A 540 -16.52 -13.79 28.16
N LYS A 541 -16.15 -14.29 26.98
CA LYS A 541 -16.62 -15.58 26.45
C LYS A 541 -16.24 -16.74 27.37
N LYS A 542 -14.99 -16.79 27.85
CA LYS A 542 -14.51 -17.81 28.82
C LYS A 542 -15.36 -17.82 30.10
N VAL A 543 -15.76 -16.65 30.61
CA VAL A 543 -16.67 -16.52 31.78
C VAL A 543 -18.09 -17.03 31.46
N VAL A 544 -18.66 -16.64 30.31
CA VAL A 544 -20.00 -17.09 29.89
C VAL A 544 -20.04 -18.61 29.66
N GLU A 545 -19.00 -19.19 29.05
CA GLU A 545 -18.86 -20.63 28.90
C GLU A 545 -18.73 -21.35 30.25
N ALA A 546 -17.92 -20.83 31.18
CA ALA A 546 -17.79 -21.41 32.51
C ALA A 546 -19.12 -21.41 33.27
N ASN A 547 -19.87 -20.30 33.21
CA ASN A 547 -21.21 -20.19 33.80
C ASN A 547 -22.19 -21.18 33.15
N SER A 548 -22.15 -21.33 31.82
CA SER A 548 -22.99 -22.28 31.08
C SER A 548 -22.69 -23.73 31.45
N ARG A 549 -21.41 -24.12 31.50
CA ARG A 549 -20.95 -25.45 31.94
C ARG A 549 -21.38 -25.73 33.39
N ASN A 550 -21.26 -24.74 34.28
CA ASN A 550 -21.70 -24.84 35.68
C ASN A 550 -23.22 -24.98 35.79
N GLY A 551 -24.00 -24.28 34.97
CA GLY A 551 -25.46 -24.41 34.88
C GLY A 551 -25.88 -25.82 34.48
N VAL A 552 -25.30 -26.36 33.40
CA VAL A 552 -25.54 -27.74 32.95
C VAL A 552 -25.16 -28.76 34.03
N ARG A 553 -24.00 -28.59 34.68
CA ARG A 553 -23.56 -29.45 35.79
C ARG A 553 -24.55 -29.41 36.96
N LYS A 554 -25.03 -28.23 37.35
CA LYS A 554 -26.01 -28.04 38.44
C LYS A 554 -27.35 -28.70 38.11
N GLN A 555 -27.80 -28.62 36.85
CA GLN A 555 -29.03 -29.29 36.39
C GLN A 555 -28.88 -30.82 36.39
N ARG A 556 -27.72 -31.34 35.94
CA ARG A 556 -27.41 -32.77 36.01
C ARG A 556 -27.44 -33.30 37.45
N MET A 557 -26.77 -32.61 38.39
CA MET A 557 -26.78 -32.98 39.82
C MET A 557 -28.20 -32.98 40.40
N LYS A 558 -29.07 -32.02 40.01
CA LYS A 558 -30.50 -32.04 40.41
C LYS A 558 -31.21 -33.28 39.88
N SER A 559 -31.03 -33.64 38.61
CA SER A 559 -31.67 -34.84 38.04
C SER A 559 -31.17 -36.15 38.66
N GLU A 560 -29.86 -36.26 38.95
CA GLU A 560 -29.27 -37.42 39.61
C GLU A 560 -29.78 -37.55 41.06
N ASN A 561 -29.87 -36.44 41.81
CA ASN A 561 -30.46 -36.41 43.15
C ASN A 561 -31.95 -36.80 43.15
N HIS A 562 -32.74 -36.31 42.17
CA HIS A 562 -34.15 -36.67 42.04
C HIS A 562 -34.32 -38.16 41.71
N LEU A 563 -33.50 -38.71 40.81
CA LEU A 563 -33.48 -40.13 40.49
C LEU A 563 -33.11 -41.00 41.72
N MET A 564 -32.16 -40.55 42.53
CA MET A 564 -31.78 -41.22 43.79
C MET A 564 -32.93 -41.20 44.82
N PHE A 565 -33.67 -40.09 44.93
CA PHE A 565 -34.86 -39.99 45.77
C PHE A 565 -35.96 -40.96 45.32
N LEU A 566 -36.26 -41.02 44.01
CA LEU A 566 -37.23 -41.96 43.45
C LEU A 566 -36.82 -43.43 43.69
N LYS A 567 -35.56 -43.79 43.46
CA LYS A 567 -35.02 -45.14 43.77
C LYS A 567 -35.17 -45.49 45.25
N LYS A 568 -34.90 -44.56 46.17
CA LYS A 568 -35.06 -44.77 47.61
C LYS A 568 -36.53 -45.01 47.99
N ASN A 569 -37.45 -44.21 47.46
CA ASN A 569 -38.89 -44.41 47.69
C ASN A 569 -39.41 -45.73 47.11
N LEU A 570 -38.97 -46.12 45.91
CA LEU A 570 -39.33 -47.41 45.31
C LEU A 570 -38.80 -48.59 46.16
N SER A 571 -37.60 -48.48 46.73
CA SER A 571 -37.04 -49.47 47.67
C SER A 571 -37.86 -49.56 48.97
N VAL A 572 -38.32 -48.44 49.52
CA VAL A 572 -39.21 -48.44 50.70
C VAL A 572 -40.57 -49.04 50.35
N HIS A 573 -41.15 -48.72 49.20
CA HIS A 573 -42.45 -49.26 48.78
C HIS A 573 -42.39 -50.78 48.53
N THR A 574 -41.37 -51.26 47.84
CA THR A 574 -41.16 -52.71 47.64
C THR A 574 -40.89 -53.47 48.94
N LYS A 575 -40.16 -52.87 49.89
CA LYS A 575 -40.04 -53.42 51.26
C LYS A 575 -41.40 -53.48 51.97
N LYS A 576 -42.20 -52.42 51.93
CA LYS A 576 -43.56 -52.41 52.50
C LYS A 576 -44.46 -53.47 51.87
N GLN A 577 -44.44 -53.64 50.55
CA GLN A 577 -45.22 -54.69 49.88
C GLN A 577 -44.75 -56.11 50.28
N ARG A 578 -43.44 -56.36 50.38
CA ARG A 578 -42.92 -57.63 50.88
C ARG A 578 -43.37 -57.93 52.31
N ILE A 579 -43.39 -56.93 53.19
CA ILE A 579 -43.90 -57.05 54.56
C ILE A 579 -45.42 -57.37 54.54
N LEU A 580 -46.21 -56.66 53.75
CA LEU A 580 -47.65 -56.95 53.59
C LEU A 580 -47.93 -58.37 53.07
N LEU A 581 -47.14 -58.85 52.11
CA LEU A 581 -47.23 -60.23 51.61
C LEU A 581 -46.88 -61.26 52.69
N LEU A 582 -45.83 -61.01 53.49
CA LEU A 582 -45.47 -61.85 54.64
C LEU A 582 -46.57 -61.89 55.71
N TYR A 583 -47.15 -60.74 56.07
CA TYR A 583 -48.28 -60.68 57.01
C TYR A 583 -49.50 -61.45 56.48
N ARG A 584 -49.81 -61.32 55.18
CA ARG A 584 -50.92 -62.04 54.55
C ARG A 584 -50.68 -63.55 54.46
N TRP A 585 -49.43 -63.97 54.30
CA TRP A 585 -49.04 -65.40 54.33
C TRP A 585 -49.10 -65.98 55.75
N LEU A 586 -48.69 -65.22 56.78
CA LEU A 586 -48.76 -65.63 58.19
C LEU A 586 -50.18 -65.61 58.79
N SER A 587 -51.17 -65.06 58.08
CA SER A 587 -52.57 -64.98 58.53
C SER A 587 -53.48 -66.07 57.92
N HIS A 588 -52.88 -67.02 57.19
CA HIS A 588 -53.51 -68.21 56.62
C HIS A 588 -52.89 -69.48 57.20
#